data_AF-A0A947RRI8-F1
#
_entry.id   AF-A0A947RRI8-F1
#
_cell.length_a   1.000
_cell.length_b   1.000
_cell.length_c   1.000
_cell.angle_alpha   90.00
_cell.angle_beta   90.00
_cell.angle_gamma   90.00
#
_symmetry.space_group_name_H-M   'P 1'
#
loop_
_entity.id
_entity.type
_entity.pdbx_description
1 polymer ?
#
loop_
_entity_poly.entity_id
_entity_poly.type
_entity_poly.pdbx_seq_one_letter_code
_entity_poly.pdbx_strand_id
1 'polypeptide(L)'
;MTPATSMPVEAPAGGPDLLEGLIDIYGRERVLYQEVLQLSREQAELVRRGEGLAGIRLILDAKRERLDEISRLESVSTAARDAWEQRRLGPGGTQPARLQQSLQAVGALIEKILQVEAENDRLFMSMAR
;
A
#
# COMPACT_ATOMS: atom_id res chain seq x y z
N MET A 1 -21.42 20.31 15.13
CA MET A 1 -20.64 19.06 15.06
C MET A 1 -21.46 18.05 14.28
N THR A 2 -21.18 17.91 12.99
CA THR A 2 -21.80 16.91 12.11
C THR A 2 -20.89 15.68 12.07
N PRO A 3 -21.42 14.46 12.21
CA PRO A 3 -20.61 13.27 12.02
C PRO A 3 -20.28 13.14 10.52
N ALA A 4 -19.00 12.94 10.21
CA ALA A 4 -18.57 12.58 8.88
C ALA A 4 -19.17 11.21 8.55
N THR A 5 -20.12 11.22 7.61
CA THR A 5 -20.73 10.02 7.04
C THR A 5 -19.65 9.18 6.38
N SER A 6 -19.30 8.06 7.01
CA SER A 6 -18.59 6.97 6.37
C SER A 6 -19.42 6.49 5.19
N MET A 7 -19.00 6.82 3.98
CA MET A 7 -19.63 6.28 2.78
C MET A 7 -19.28 4.79 2.66
N PRO A 8 -20.27 3.91 2.44
CA PRO A 8 -20.01 2.53 2.10
C PRO A 8 -19.40 2.48 0.69
N VAL A 9 -18.27 1.79 0.55
CA VAL A 9 -17.72 1.45 -0.76
C VAL A 9 -18.61 0.37 -1.35
N GLU A 10 -19.60 0.76 -2.15
CA GLU A 10 -20.39 -0.16 -2.95
C GLU A 10 -19.52 -0.78 -4.06
N ALA A 11 -19.60 -2.11 -4.19
CA ALA A 11 -18.89 -2.84 -5.22
C ALA A 11 -19.47 -2.50 -6.63
N PRO A 12 -18.64 -2.13 -7.62
CA PRO A 12 -19.13 -1.72 -8.92
C PRO A 12 -19.75 -2.90 -9.69
N ALA A 13 -21.00 -2.72 -10.12
CA ALA A 13 -21.75 -3.66 -10.94
C ALA A 13 -21.21 -3.70 -12.39
N GLY A 14 -20.27 -4.62 -12.65
CA GLY A 14 -20.02 -5.29 -13.93
C GLY A 14 -19.94 -4.47 -15.23
N GLY A 15 -18.73 -4.06 -15.61
CA GLY A 15 -18.39 -3.46 -16.91
C GLY A 15 -16.90 -3.05 -16.97
N PRO A 16 -16.43 -2.25 -17.96
CA PRO A 16 -15.14 -1.53 -17.91
C PRO A 16 -14.88 -0.84 -16.55
N ASP A 17 -15.95 -0.54 -15.82
CA ASP A 17 -15.98 -0.05 -14.44
C ASP A 17 -15.24 -0.95 -13.43
N LEU A 18 -15.17 -2.26 -13.65
CA LEU A 18 -14.48 -3.18 -12.75
C LEU A 18 -12.96 -3.13 -12.94
N LEU A 19 -12.50 -2.92 -14.18
CA LEU A 19 -11.08 -2.72 -14.47
C LEU A 19 -10.61 -1.36 -13.98
N GLU A 20 -11.35 -0.28 -14.27
CA GLU A 20 -11.01 1.05 -13.75
C GLU A 20 -11.08 1.07 -12.22
N GLY A 21 -12.05 0.39 -11.61
CA GLY A 21 -12.11 0.21 -10.16
C GLY A 21 -10.88 -0.50 -9.57
N LEU A 22 -10.36 -1.55 -10.23
CA LEU A 22 -9.10 -2.19 -9.83
C LEU A 22 -7.91 -1.23 -9.98
N ILE A 23 -7.84 -0.49 -11.09
CA ILE A 23 -6.76 0.50 -11.31
C ILE A 23 -6.80 1.57 -10.23
N ASP A 24 -7.98 2.04 -9.83
CA ASP A 24 -8.15 3.03 -8.76
C ASP A 24 -7.74 2.48 -7.40
N ILE A 25 -8.09 1.22 -7.09
CA ILE A 25 -7.65 0.56 -5.85
C ILE A 25 -6.12 0.47 -5.82
N TYR A 26 -5.48 -0.01 -6.88
CA TYR A 26 -4.01 -0.06 -6.95
C TYR A 26 -3.38 1.34 -6.92
N GLY A 27 -4.06 2.35 -7.46
CA GLY A 27 -3.66 3.75 -7.36
C GLY A 27 -3.63 4.23 -5.91
N ARG A 28 -4.66 3.88 -5.11
CA ARG A 28 -4.72 4.19 -3.68
C ARG A 28 -3.68 3.42 -2.88
N GLU A 29 -3.54 2.12 -3.12
CA GLU A 29 -2.48 1.30 -2.49
C GLU A 29 -1.09 1.88 -2.75
N ARG A 30 -0.83 2.29 -3.99
CA ARG A 30 0.44 2.95 -4.36
C ARG A 30 0.71 4.20 -3.50
N VAL A 31 -0.29 5.05 -3.28
CA VAL A 31 -0.13 6.25 -2.43
C VAL A 31 0.21 5.84 -0.99
N LEU A 32 -0.52 4.87 -0.43
CA LEU A 32 -0.26 4.38 0.92
C LEU A 32 1.14 3.76 1.06
N TYR A 33 1.58 2.97 0.09
CA TYR A 33 2.94 2.44 0.08
C TYR A 33 4.01 3.54 -0.05
N GLN A 34 3.75 4.61 -0.80
CA GLN A 34 4.66 5.76 -0.85
C GLN A 34 4.76 6.46 0.51
N GLU A 35 3.65 6.59 1.23
CA GLU A 35 3.63 7.15 2.59
C GLU A 35 4.37 6.24 3.58
N VAL A 36 4.17 4.91 3.51
CA VAL A 36 4.93 3.95 4.32
C VAL A 36 6.43 4.08 4.05
N LEU A 37 6.84 4.14 2.78
CA LEU A 37 8.25 4.33 2.41
C LEU A 37 8.83 5.63 2.97
N GLN A 38 8.05 6.71 2.95
CA GLN A 38 8.47 7.99 3.51
C GLN A 38 8.65 7.89 5.04
N LEU A 39 7.67 7.31 5.74
CA LEU A 39 7.74 7.05 7.18
C LEU A 39 8.93 6.15 7.54
N SER A 40 9.22 5.13 6.73
CA SER A 40 10.40 4.26 6.89
C SER A 40 11.71 5.05 6.82
N ARG A 41 11.81 6.03 5.91
CA ARG A 41 13.01 6.89 5.81
C ARG A 41 13.11 7.86 6.97
N GLU A 42 11.99 8.43 7.40
CA GLU A 42 11.93 9.32 8.56
C GLU A 42 12.33 8.58 9.85
N GLN A 43 11.92 7.32 10.00
CA GLN A 43 12.37 6.44 11.08
C GLN A 43 13.91 6.34 11.10
N ALA A 44 14.54 6.11 9.95
CA ALA A 44 15.99 6.05 9.82
C ALA A 44 16.66 7.34 10.30
N GLU A 45 16.10 8.49 9.89
CA GLU A 45 16.61 9.81 10.27
C GLU A 45 16.49 10.07 11.77
N LEU A 46 15.36 9.71 12.39
CA LEU A 46 15.19 9.81 13.85
C LEU A 46 16.24 8.98 14.59
N VAL A 47 16.46 7.74 14.14
CA VAL A 47 17.46 6.83 14.72
C VAL A 47 18.87 7.42 14.60
N ARG A 48 19.25 7.89 13.40
CA ARG A 48 20.57 8.52 13.16
C ARG A 48 20.79 9.77 14.01
N ARG A 49 19.74 10.52 14.31
CA ARG A 49 19.79 11.71 15.18
C ARG A 49 19.80 11.38 16.67
N GLY A 50 19.64 10.11 17.05
CA GLY A 50 19.53 9.70 18.45
C GLY A 50 18.24 10.19 19.12
N GLU A 51 17.18 10.40 18.33
CA GLU A 51 15.88 10.83 18.86
C GLU A 51 15.29 9.76 19.79
N GLY A 52 14.52 10.23 20.77
CA GLY A 52 13.92 9.35 21.77
C GLY A 52 12.88 8.38 21.19
N LEU A 53 12.65 7.28 21.91
CA LEU A 53 11.69 6.23 21.54
C LEU A 53 10.25 6.75 21.29
N ALA A 54 9.89 7.90 21.86
CA ALA A 54 8.58 8.52 21.64
C ALA A 54 8.36 8.91 20.16
N GLY A 55 9.36 9.52 19.50
CA GLY A 55 9.26 9.90 18.09
C GLY A 55 9.18 8.68 17.18
N ILE A 56 9.99 7.66 17.48
CA ILE A 56 9.98 6.38 16.76
C ILE A 56 8.62 5.69 16.90
N ARG A 57 8.02 5.72 18.08
CA ARG A 57 6.69 5.12 18.33
C ARG A 57 5.60 5.79 17.49
N LEU A 58 5.61 7.11 17.37
CA LEU A 58 4.66 7.84 16.51
C LEU A 58 4.77 7.41 15.05
N ILE A 59 6.00 7.23 14.55
CA ILE A 59 6.23 6.74 13.19
C ILE A 59 5.71 5.30 13.02
N LEU A 60 5.97 4.42 13.98
CA LEU A 60 5.47 3.04 13.94
C LEU A 60 3.94 2.98 13.96
N ASP A 61 3.30 3.79 14.79
CA ASP A 61 1.84 3.89 14.85
C ASP A 61 1.27 4.38 13.50
N ALA A 62 1.87 5.40 12.90
CA ALA A 62 1.47 5.90 11.58
C ALA A 62 1.67 4.85 10.46
N LYS A 63 2.79 4.10 10.47
CA LYS A 63 3.02 3.02 9.50
C LYS A 63 1.97 1.93 9.62
N ARG A 64 1.63 1.53 10.86
CA ARG A 64 0.57 0.55 11.11
C ARG A 64 -0.77 1.00 10.53
N GLU A 65 -1.17 2.25 10.75
CA GLU A 65 -2.43 2.77 10.20
C GLU A 65 -2.50 2.68 8.66
N ARG A 66 -1.38 2.94 7.96
CA ARG A 66 -1.34 2.82 6.49
C ARG A 66 -1.35 1.38 6.03
N LEU A 67 -0.64 0.49 6.72
CA LEU A 67 -0.67 -0.94 6.44
C LEU A 67 -2.07 -1.53 6.67
N ASP A 68 -2.78 -1.10 7.72
CA ASP A 68 -4.16 -1.53 7.98
C ASP A 68 -5.14 -1.04 6.90
N GLU A 69 -4.96 0.16 6.35
CA GLU A 69 -5.73 0.63 5.18
C GLU A 69 -5.38 -0.16 3.92
N ILE A 70 -4.11 -0.48 3.68
CA ILE A 70 -3.68 -1.33 2.57
C ILE A 70 -4.36 -2.71 2.68
N SER A 71 -4.30 -3.36 3.84
CA SER A 71 -4.96 -4.66 4.03
C SER A 71 -6.47 -4.60 3.81
N ARG A 72 -7.12 -3.49 4.17
CA ARG A 72 -8.54 -3.27 3.85
C ARG A 72 -8.76 -3.15 2.34
N LEU A 73 -7.94 -2.39 1.62
CA LEU A 73 -8.02 -2.29 0.16
C LEU A 73 -7.77 -3.64 -0.53
N GLU A 74 -6.76 -4.40 -0.09
CA GLU A 74 -6.42 -5.71 -0.64
C GLU A 74 -7.60 -6.69 -0.49
N SER A 75 -8.27 -6.66 0.67
CA SER A 75 -9.45 -7.49 0.92
C SER A 75 -10.62 -7.19 -0.04
N VAL A 76 -10.86 -5.91 -0.33
CA VAL A 76 -11.89 -5.47 -1.28
C VAL A 76 -11.46 -5.79 -2.72
N SER A 77 -10.18 -5.64 -3.02
CA SER A 77 -9.61 -5.89 -4.35
C SER A 77 -9.66 -7.36 -4.75
N THR A 78 -9.58 -8.29 -3.78
CA THR A 78 -9.48 -9.73 -4.05
C THR A 78 -10.70 -10.22 -4.83
N ALA A 79 -11.91 -9.89 -4.38
CA ALA A 79 -13.14 -10.26 -5.06
C ALA A 79 -13.26 -9.62 -6.46
N ALA A 80 -12.84 -8.36 -6.60
CA ALA A 80 -12.83 -7.67 -7.88
C ALA A 80 -11.80 -8.28 -8.85
N ARG A 81 -10.60 -8.62 -8.37
CA ARG A 81 -9.54 -9.26 -9.15
C ARG A 81 -10.00 -10.62 -9.66
N ASP A 82 -10.57 -11.46 -8.78
CA ASP A 82 -11.04 -12.79 -9.15
C ASP A 82 -12.16 -12.71 -10.20
N ALA A 83 -13.11 -11.77 -10.04
CA ALA A 83 -14.17 -11.53 -11.02
C ALA A 83 -13.64 -11.02 -12.37
N TRP A 84 -12.61 -10.17 -12.35
CA TRP A 84 -11.92 -9.71 -13.57
C TRP A 84 -11.17 -10.85 -14.27
N GLU A 85 -10.40 -11.64 -13.52
CA GLU A 85 -9.61 -12.76 -14.03
C GLU A 85 -10.51 -13.82 -14.68
N GLN A 86 -11.61 -14.18 -14.03
CA GLN A 86 -12.59 -15.14 -14.59
C GLN A 86 -13.16 -14.66 -15.94
N ARG A 87 -13.42 -13.36 -16.10
CA ARG A 87 -13.90 -12.78 -17.37
C ARG A 87 -12.81 -12.69 -18.44
N ARG A 88 -11.53 -12.59 -18.03
CA ARG A 88 -10.38 -12.47 -18.93
C ARG A 88 -9.97 -13.80 -19.58
N LEU A 89 -10.34 -14.95 -19.03
CA LEU A 89 -9.93 -16.29 -19.48
C LEU A 89 -10.42 -16.71 -20.90
N GLY A 90 -10.89 -15.77 -21.73
CA GLY A 90 -11.02 -16.00 -23.17
C GLY A 90 -9.65 -16.10 -23.87
N PRO A 91 -9.50 -16.91 -24.95
CA PRO A 91 -8.23 -17.03 -25.65
C PRO A 91 -7.83 -15.70 -26.28
N GLY A 92 -6.74 -15.09 -25.79
CA GLY A 92 -6.16 -13.85 -26.34
C GLY A 92 -6.33 -12.57 -25.52
N GLY A 93 -6.88 -12.63 -24.30
CA GLY A 93 -7.07 -11.44 -23.45
C GLY A 93 -5.77 -10.80 -22.96
N THR A 94 -5.28 -9.77 -23.68
CA THR A 94 -4.15 -8.94 -23.26
C THR A 94 -4.48 -8.21 -21.97
N GLN A 95 -3.55 -8.20 -21.01
CA GLN A 95 -3.67 -7.37 -19.81
C GLN A 95 -3.68 -5.88 -20.21
N PRO A 96 -4.63 -5.06 -19.72
CA PRO A 96 -4.60 -3.63 -19.94
C PRO A 96 -3.28 -3.05 -19.41
N ALA A 97 -2.52 -2.38 -20.28
CA ALA A 97 -1.18 -1.87 -19.94
C ALA A 97 -1.18 -1.00 -18.66
N ARG A 98 -2.26 -0.25 -18.41
CA ARG A 98 -2.43 0.57 -17.19
C ARG A 98 -2.47 -0.28 -15.92
N LEU A 99 -3.20 -1.40 -15.92
CA LEU A 99 -3.26 -2.31 -14.77
C LEU A 99 -1.90 -2.94 -14.49
N GLN A 100 -1.22 -3.41 -15.53
CA GLN A 100 0.13 -3.97 -15.41
C GLN A 100 1.12 -2.94 -14.85
N GLN A 101 1.07 -1.70 -15.31
CA GLN A 101 1.89 -0.60 -14.78
C GLN A 101 1.60 -0.33 -13.30
N SER A 102 0.32 -0.32 -12.89
CA SER A 102 -0.04 -0.13 -11.49
C SER A 102 0.50 -1.25 -10.60
N LEU A 103 0.35 -2.51 -11.01
CA LEU A 103 0.89 -3.67 -10.28
C LEU A 103 2.42 -3.61 -10.16
N GLN A 104 3.11 -3.29 -11.26
CA GLN A 104 4.57 -3.14 -11.24
C GLN A 104 5.02 -1.99 -10.32
N ALA A 105 4.30 -0.88 -10.32
CA ALA A 105 4.60 0.26 -9.46
C ALA A 105 4.43 -0.09 -7.97
N VAL A 106 3.35 -0.80 -7.62
CA VAL A 106 3.12 -1.30 -6.25
C VAL A 106 4.21 -2.28 -5.84
N GLY A 107 4.53 -3.28 -6.68
CA GLY A 107 5.59 -4.25 -6.40
C GLY A 107 6.95 -3.60 -6.16
N ALA A 108 7.33 -2.65 -7.01
CA ALA A 108 8.57 -1.90 -6.85
C ALA A 108 8.63 -1.04 -5.57
N LEU A 109 7.47 -0.58 -5.06
CA LEU A 109 7.41 0.12 -3.78
C LEU A 109 7.59 -0.84 -2.61
N ILE A 110 6.95 -2.01 -2.65
CA ILE A 110 7.10 -3.04 -1.62
C ILE A 110 8.57 -3.44 -1.48
N GLU A 111 9.25 -3.72 -2.60
CA GLU A 111 10.68 -4.06 -2.59
C GLU A 111 11.54 -2.94 -1.98
N LYS A 112 11.26 -1.68 -2.31
CA LYS A 112 11.98 -0.53 -1.74
C LYS A 112 11.74 -0.38 -0.24
N ILE A 113 10.51 -0.58 0.22
CA ILE A 113 10.18 -0.54 1.65
C ILE A 113 10.97 -1.62 2.39
N LEU A 114 10.95 -2.86 1.89
CA LEU A 114 11.69 -3.97 2.51
C LEU A 114 13.20 -3.69 2.61
N GLN A 115 13.79 -3.06 1.58
CA GLN A 115 15.20 -2.66 1.61
C GLN A 115 15.48 -1.61 2.70
N VAL A 116 14.62 -0.59 2.83
CA VAL A 116 14.76 0.45 3.85
C VAL A 116 14.52 -0.11 5.26
N GLU A 117 13.53 -0.98 5.46
CA GLU A 117 13.31 -1.64 6.75
C GLU A 117 14.53 -2.47 7.16
N ALA A 118 15.09 -3.25 6.24
CA ALA A 118 16.30 -4.01 6.52
C ALA A 118 17.51 -3.13 6.86
N GLU A 119 17.60 -1.92 6.31
CA GLU A 119 18.61 -0.94 6.70
C GLU A 119 18.34 -0.37 8.10
N ASN A 120 17.08 -0.02 8.39
CA ASN A 120 16.66 0.48 9.70
C ASN A 120 16.96 -0.53 10.81
N ASP A 121 16.64 -1.81 10.58
CA ASP A 121 16.93 -2.87 11.55
C ASP A 121 18.43 -2.98 11.86
N ARG A 122 19.29 -2.86 10.83
CA ARG A 122 20.75 -2.83 11.03
C ARG A 122 21.20 -1.62 11.83
N LEU A 123 20.62 -0.44 11.58
CA LEU A 123 20.91 0.78 12.34
C LEU A 123 20.56 0.60 13.82
N PHE A 124 19.35 0.10 14.12
CA PHE A 124 18.93 -0.18 15.49
C PHE A 124 19.85 -1.18 16.20
N MET A 125 20.22 -2.28 15.54
CA MET A 125 21.11 -3.29 16.13
C MET A 125 22.53 -2.75 16.38
N SER A 126 22.99 -1.78 15.59
CA SER A 126 24.31 -1.18 15.78
C SER A 126 24.37 -0.23 16.98
N MET A 127 23.25 0.42 17.32
CA MET A 127 23.16 1.35 18.46
C MET A 127 22.94 0.65 19.81
N ALA A 128 22.49 -0.60 19.80
CA ALA A 128 22.27 -1.40 21.01
C ALA A 128 23.54 -2.09 21.54
N ARG A 129 24.70 -1.90 20.87
CA ARG A 129 26.02 -2.39 21.27
C ARG A 129 26.83 -1.27 21.91
#